data_AF-A0A514XNE9-F1
#
_entry.id   AF-A0A514XNE9-F1
#
_cell.length_a   1.000
_cell.length_b   1.000
_cell.length_c   1.000
_cell.angle_alpha   90.00
_cell.angle_beta   90.00
_cell.angle_gamma   90.00
#
_symmetry.space_group_name_H-M   'P 1'
#
loop_
_entity.id
_entity.type
_entity.pdbx_description
1 polymer ?
#
loop_
_entity_poly.entity_id
_entity_poly.type
_entity_poly.pdbx_seq_one_letter_code
_entity_poly.pdbx_strand_id
1 'polypeptide(L)'
;MFGLGMSEIIFLAILALIVIGPKELPQVARTLGRFLNELKRTTSEFTDDLKQQARIDPIDLYDRHKQAHNGPPANPEVKPEAETADPGDWTSEDHVPHGQAMAAKESNPQQMEFKIQNNSNDDDDKGSKG
;
A
#
# COMPACT_ATOMS: atom_id res chain seq x y z
N MET A 1 11.47 6.64 28.21
CA MET A 1 11.06 5.92 29.43
C MET A 1 9.54 5.91 29.58
N PHE A 2 8.82 5.51 28.52
CA PHE A 2 7.36 5.31 28.54
C PHE A 2 7.08 4.05 27.73
N GLY A 3 7.37 2.90 28.33
CA GLY A 3 6.91 1.63 27.80
C GLY A 3 5.55 1.36 28.43
N LEU A 4 4.47 1.47 27.66
CA LEU A 4 3.19 0.89 28.06
C LEU A 4 3.31 -0.62 27.85
N GLY A 5 3.88 -1.30 28.84
CA GLY A 5 3.92 -2.74 28.89
C GLY A 5 2.62 -3.30 29.42
N MET A 6 2.50 -4.63 29.37
CA MET A 6 1.41 -5.34 30.03
C MET A 6 1.34 -5.01 31.52
N SER A 7 2.50 -4.79 32.15
CA SER A 7 2.65 -4.39 33.55
C SER A 7 1.93 -3.08 33.85
N GLU A 8 2.17 -2.03 33.06
CA GLU A 8 1.56 -0.72 33.23
C GLU A 8 0.04 -0.76 32.98
N ILE A 9 -0.41 -1.52 31.98
CA ILE A 9 -1.85 -1.72 31.71
C ILE A 9 -2.54 -2.35 32.94
N ILE A 10 -1.93 -3.38 33.52
CA ILE A 10 -2.48 -4.05 34.71
C ILE A 10 -2.50 -3.09 35.91
N PHE A 11 -1.43 -2.32 36.13
CA PHE A 11 -1.36 -1.33 37.20
C PHE A 11 -2.47 -0.27 37.08
N LEU A 12 -2.67 0.28 35.88
CA LEU A 12 -3.74 1.25 35.62
C LEU A 12 -5.13 0.62 35.74
N ALA A 13 -5.30 -0.63 35.31
CA ALA A 13 -6.57 -1.35 35.47
C ALA A 13 -6.92 -1.50 36.95
N ILE A 14 -5.96 -1.88 37.81
CA ILE A 14 -6.17 -1.97 39.26
C ILE A 14 -6.54 -0.61 39.84
N LEU A 15 -5.85 0.46 39.46
CA LEU A 15 -6.17 1.81 39.94
C LEU A 15 -7.59 2.23 39.54
N ALA A 16 -7.98 1.99 38.29
CA ALA A 16 -9.33 2.26 37.81
C ALA A 16 -10.38 1.41 38.54
N LEU A 17 -10.08 0.13 38.83
CA LEU A 17 -10.93 -0.77 39.60
C LEU A 17 -11.13 -0.29 41.04
N ILE A 18 -10.14 0.33 41.66
CA ILE A 18 -10.27 0.87 43.02
C ILE A 18 -11.14 2.12 43.02
N VAL A 19 -10.94 3.01 42.05
CA VAL A 19 -11.66 4.29 41.96
C VAL A 19 -13.13 4.09 41.57
N ILE A 20 -13.38 3.25 40.55
CA ILE A 20 -14.73 3.05 39.98
C ILE A 20 -15.42 1.83 40.62
N GLY A 21 -14.66 0.78 40.94
CA GLY A 21 -15.17 -0.50 41.42
C GLY A 21 -15.22 -1.58 40.32
N PRO A 22 -14.85 -2.84 40.62
CA PRO A 22 -14.89 -3.96 39.67
C PRO A 22 -16.29 -4.29 39.15
N LYS A 23 -17.33 -4.00 39.95
CA LYS A 23 -18.72 -4.25 39.58
C LYS A 23 -19.29 -3.16 38.65
N GLU A 24 -18.78 -1.94 38.77
CA GLU A 24 -19.25 -0.78 38.01
C GLU A 24 -18.56 -0.64 36.65
N LEU A 25 -17.27 -1.03 36.53
CA LEU A 25 -16.57 -1.03 35.23
C LEU A 25 -17.34 -1.74 34.09
N PRO A 26 -17.88 -2.96 34.25
CA PRO A 26 -18.65 -3.60 33.17
C PRO A 26 -19.94 -2.84 32.85
N GLN A 27 -20.55 -2.16 33.82
CA GLN A 27 -21.73 -1.35 33.61
C GLN A 27 -21.40 -0.06 32.83
N VAL A 28 -20.32 0.63 33.20
CA VAL A 28 -19.80 1.81 32.49
C VAL A 28 -19.39 1.43 31.06
N ALA A 29 -18.64 0.35 30.89
CA ALA A 29 -18.21 -0.14 29.58
C ALA A 29 -19.40 -0.52 28.69
N ARG A 30 -20.44 -1.16 29.23
CA ARG A 30 -21.69 -1.43 28.47
C ARG A 30 -22.40 -0.15 28.05
N THR A 31 -22.39 0.86 28.91
CA THR A 31 -23.04 2.15 28.62
C THR A 31 -22.28 2.93 27.54
N LEU A 32 -20.96 3.07 27.70
CA LEU A 32 -20.09 3.64 26.67
C LEU A 32 -20.19 2.84 25.36
N GLY A 33 -20.20 1.51 25.43
CA GLY A 33 -20.27 0.64 24.26
C GLY A 33 -21.57 0.84 23.48
N ARG A 34 -22.71 0.99 24.16
CA ARG A 34 -23.99 1.33 23.50
C ARG A 34 -23.92 2.71 22.84
N PHE A 35 -23.38 3.70 23.53
CA PHE A 35 -23.20 5.05 22.99
C PHE A 35 -22.31 5.03 21.74
N LEU A 36 -21.13 4.41 21.81
CA LEU A 36 -20.22 4.27 20.67
C LEU A 36 -20.86 3.47 19.52
N ASN A 37 -21.67 2.45 19.81
CA ASN A 37 -22.35 1.68 18.79
C ASN A 37 -23.41 2.52 18.06
N GLU A 38 -24.16 3.34 18.80
CA GLU A 38 -25.11 4.28 18.20
C GLU A 38 -24.39 5.32 17.35
N LEU A 39 -23.32 5.93 17.89
CA LEU A 39 -22.48 6.88 17.16
C LEU A 39 -21.90 6.25 15.89
N LYS A 40 -21.42 5.00 15.96
CA LYS A 40 -20.90 4.27 14.80
C LYS A 40 -21.97 4.10 13.74
N ARG A 41 -23.19 3.73 14.12
CA ARG A 41 -24.31 3.53 13.19
C ARG A 41 -24.68 4.83 12.49
N THR A 42 -24.90 5.89 13.27
CA THR A 42 -25.18 7.23 12.75
C THR A 42 -24.05 7.74 11.85
N THR A 43 -22.79 7.52 12.24
CA THR A 43 -21.62 7.92 11.42
C THR A 43 -21.50 7.09 10.14
N SER A 44 -21.89 5.81 10.16
CA SER A 44 -21.91 4.96 8.97
C SER A 44 -22.91 5.49 7.94
N GLU A 45 -24.12 5.82 8.38
CA GLU A 45 -25.16 6.40 7.52
C GLU A 45 -24.68 7.70 6.87
N PHE A 46 -24.07 8.61 7.64
CA PHE A 46 -23.45 9.82 7.09
C PHE A 46 -22.30 9.55 6.12
N THR A 47 -21.46 8.56 6.43
CA THR A 47 -20.34 8.19 5.57
C THR A 47 -20.85 7.60 4.26
N ASP A 48 -21.92 6.83 4.29
CA ASP A 48 -22.52 6.19 3.12
C ASP A 48 -23.27 7.24 2.26
N ASP A 49 -23.95 8.20 2.87
CA ASP A 49 -24.51 9.36 2.18
C ASP A 49 -23.42 10.21 1.50
N LEU A 50 -22.29 10.44 2.18
CA LEU A 50 -21.14 11.15 1.62
C LEU A 50 -20.48 10.38 0.49
N LYS A 51 -20.34 9.05 0.57
CA LYS A 51 -19.84 8.21 -0.54
C LYS A 51 -20.81 8.17 -1.73
N GLN A 52 -22.11 8.25 -1.48
CA GLN A 52 -23.10 8.29 -2.54
C GLN A 52 -23.09 9.65 -3.28
N GLN A 53 -22.82 10.74 -2.56
CA GLN A 53 -22.74 12.09 -3.10
C GLN A 53 -21.37 12.39 -3.73
N ALA A 54 -20.29 12.07 -3.02
CA ALA A 54 -18.95 12.03 -3.57
C ALA A 54 -18.77 10.65 -4.19
N ARG A 55 -19.16 10.47 -5.47
CA ARG A 55 -18.84 9.28 -6.27
C ARG A 55 -17.33 9.03 -6.27
N ILE A 56 -16.83 8.42 -5.21
CA ILE A 56 -15.50 7.86 -5.09
C ILE A 56 -15.79 6.37 -5.14
N ASP A 57 -15.88 5.84 -6.35
CA ASP A 57 -16.04 4.41 -6.57
C ASP A 57 -14.80 3.71 -5.98
N PRO A 58 -14.94 2.95 -4.87
CA PRO A 58 -13.81 2.22 -4.30
C PRO A 58 -13.30 1.11 -5.24
N ILE A 59 -14.02 0.84 -6.33
CA ILE A 59 -13.65 -0.10 -7.39
C ILE A 59 -12.31 0.29 -8.04
N ASP A 60 -12.03 1.59 -8.21
CA ASP A 60 -10.78 2.05 -8.83
C ASP A 60 -9.54 1.76 -7.97
N LEU A 61 -9.70 1.64 -6.65
CA LEU A 61 -8.59 1.36 -5.73
C LEU A 61 -8.31 -0.15 -5.61
N TYR A 62 -9.33 -1.00 -5.71
CA TYR A 62 -9.16 -2.46 -5.61
C TYR A 62 -8.61 -3.07 -6.90
N ASP A 63 -9.03 -2.55 -8.06
CA ASP A 63 -8.53 -2.99 -9.37
C ASP A 63 -7.07 -2.61 -9.59
N ARG A 64 -6.64 -1.45 -9.10
CA ARG A 64 -5.23 -1.03 -9.18
C ARG A 64 -4.28 -1.90 -8.35
N HIS A 65 -4.75 -2.40 -7.20
CA HIS A 65 -3.95 -3.29 -6.35
C HIS A 65 -3.80 -4.71 -6.92
N LYS A 66 -4.78 -5.22 -7.67
CA LYS A 66 -4.65 -6.52 -8.37
C LYS A 66 -3.85 -6.42 -9.66
N GLN A 67 -3.98 -5.34 -10.41
CA GLN A 67 -3.25 -5.14 -11.66
C GLN A 67 -1.76 -4.86 -11.44
N ALA A 68 -1.39 -4.25 -10.31
CA ALA A 68 0.02 -4.04 -9.93
C ALA A 68 0.76 -5.34 -9.56
N HIS A 69 0.05 -6.46 -9.33
CA HIS A 69 0.66 -7.75 -9.01
C HIS A 69 0.50 -8.82 -10.11
N ASN A 70 -0.25 -8.52 -11.18
CA ASN A 70 -0.53 -9.44 -12.29
C ASN A 70 -0.01 -8.94 -13.66
N GLY A 71 0.84 -7.92 -13.70
CA GLY A 71 1.61 -7.60 -14.90
C GLY A 71 2.56 -8.76 -15.25
N PRO A 72 2.87 -9.02 -16.53
CA PRO A 72 3.80 -10.07 -16.93
C PRO A 72 5.12 -9.94 -16.15
N PRO A 73 5.72 -11.02 -15.63
CA PRO A 73 7.10 -10.95 -15.16
C PRO A 73 7.94 -10.47 -16.34
N ALA A 74 8.47 -9.25 -16.26
CA ALA A 74 9.46 -8.77 -17.19
C ALA A 74 10.73 -9.60 -16.97
N ASN A 75 10.84 -10.65 -17.79
CA ASN A 75 11.99 -11.50 -18.06
C ASN A 75 12.33 -12.62 -17.05
N PRO A 76 11.96 -13.89 -17.35
CA PRO A 76 12.62 -15.06 -16.80
C PRO A 76 13.83 -15.45 -17.66
N GLU A 77 14.98 -14.81 -17.48
CA GLU A 77 16.21 -15.29 -18.11
C GLU A 77 17.43 -15.11 -17.20
N VAL A 78 17.44 -15.89 -16.11
CA VAL A 78 18.70 -16.42 -15.58
C VAL A 78 18.57 -17.93 -15.65
N LYS A 79 19.10 -18.48 -16.74
CA LYS A 79 19.32 -19.90 -16.98
C LYS A 79 20.16 -20.45 -15.81
N PRO A 80 19.64 -21.38 -14.98
CA PRO A 80 20.51 -22.14 -14.10
C PRO A 80 21.16 -23.20 -14.99
N GLU A 81 22.32 -22.87 -15.56
CA GLU A 81 23.25 -23.88 -16.03
C GLU A 81 23.62 -24.72 -14.81
N ALA A 82 23.02 -25.91 -14.77
CA ALA A 82 23.44 -26.96 -13.87
C ALA A 82 24.87 -27.33 -14.23
N GLU A 83 25.85 -26.84 -13.48
CA GLU A 83 27.18 -27.44 -13.43
C GLU A 83 27.54 -27.78 -11.99
N THR A 84 27.95 -29.03 -11.88
CA THR A 84 28.18 -29.91 -10.74
C THR A 84 29.28 -29.46 -9.77
N ALA A 85 29.26 -30.07 -8.57
CA ALA A 85 30.29 -30.13 -7.51
C ALA A 85 30.21 -28.99 -6.48
N ASP A 86 30.26 -29.15 -5.16
CA ASP A 86 30.52 -30.25 -4.21
C ASP A 86 30.11 -29.67 -2.82
N PRO A 87 29.39 -30.36 -1.92
CA PRO A 87 28.98 -29.77 -0.64
C PRO A 87 30.16 -29.74 0.34
N GLY A 88 30.93 -28.66 0.35
CA GLY A 88 31.77 -28.33 1.50
C GLY A 88 32.94 -27.41 1.18
N ASP A 89 32.78 -26.12 1.43
CA ASP A 89 33.88 -25.27 1.90
C ASP A 89 33.31 -23.97 2.50
N TRP A 90 33.62 -23.70 3.76
CA TRP A 90 33.38 -22.41 4.42
C TRP A 90 34.74 -21.82 4.78
N THR A 91 35.48 -21.24 3.84
CA THR A 91 36.62 -20.37 4.17
C THR A 91 36.96 -19.34 3.08
N SER A 92 37.28 -18.13 3.54
CA SER A 92 38.14 -17.09 2.91
C SER A 92 37.54 -16.31 1.72
N GLU A 93 37.14 -15.05 1.92
CA GLU A 93 37.98 -13.83 1.92
C GLU A 93 38.52 -13.44 0.55
N ASP A 94 38.31 -12.15 0.27
CA ASP A 94 38.87 -11.31 -0.79
C ASP A 94 38.45 -11.65 -2.21
N HIS A 95 37.97 -10.64 -2.94
CA HIS A 95 38.34 -10.29 -4.32
C HIS A 95 37.47 -9.08 -4.73
N VAL A 96 38.00 -7.88 -4.48
CA VAL A 96 37.50 -6.62 -5.05
C VAL A 96 38.17 -6.43 -6.41
N PRO A 97 37.44 -6.26 -7.53
CA PRO A 97 38.06 -5.82 -8.77
C PRO A 97 38.06 -4.28 -8.83
N HIS A 98 39.27 -3.72 -8.88
CA HIS A 98 39.54 -2.34 -9.25
C HIS A 98 39.06 -2.03 -10.68
N GLY A 99 38.56 -0.80 -10.87
CA GLY A 99 37.90 -0.39 -12.10
C GLY A 99 38.78 -0.05 -13.28
N GLN A 100 38.12 0.24 -14.41
CA GLN A 100 38.63 1.15 -15.42
C GLN A 100 37.46 1.73 -16.24
N ALA A 101 37.56 3.04 -16.48
CA ALA A 101 36.64 3.88 -17.22
C ALA A 101 36.44 3.42 -18.67
N MET A 102 35.34 3.83 -19.32
CA MET A 102 35.32 4.54 -20.61
C MET A 102 33.92 5.10 -20.95
N ALA A 103 33.96 6.27 -21.58
CA ALA A 103 33.00 6.84 -22.53
C ALA A 103 31.70 7.49 -22.01
N ALA A 104 31.77 8.82 -21.92
CA ALA A 104 30.66 9.74 -21.99
C ALA A 104 29.79 9.53 -23.25
N LYS A 105 28.47 9.67 -23.09
CA LYS A 105 27.60 10.25 -24.11
C LYS A 105 26.51 11.08 -23.43
N GLU A 106 26.74 12.39 -23.47
CA GLU A 106 25.78 13.45 -23.16
C GLU A 106 24.50 13.37 -24.03
N SER A 107 23.50 14.13 -23.56
CA SER A 107 22.17 14.44 -24.12
C SER A 107 21.10 13.37 -23.81
N ASN A 108 19.95 13.69 -23.20
CA ASN A 108 19.13 14.89 -23.36
C ASN A 108 18.08 15.02 -22.23
N PRO A 109 18.09 16.06 -21.38
CA PRO A 109 17.11 16.25 -20.30
C PRO A 109 15.76 16.84 -20.75
N GLN A 110 15.45 16.91 -22.05
CA GLN A 110 14.21 17.55 -22.56
C GLN A 110 13.07 16.58 -22.94
N GLN A 111 13.08 15.31 -22.55
CA GLN A 111 11.96 14.40 -22.85
C GLN A 111 10.83 14.43 -21.80
N MET A 112 10.81 15.43 -20.92
CA MET A 112 9.81 15.53 -19.84
C MET A 112 8.62 16.46 -20.17
N GLU A 113 8.59 17.14 -21.31
CA GLU A 113 7.42 17.91 -21.73
C GLU A 113 7.12 17.68 -23.22
N PHE A 114 5.83 17.61 -23.56
CA PHE A 114 5.30 17.69 -24.92
C PHE A 114 5.25 16.43 -25.82
N LYS A 115 4.85 15.28 -25.27
CA LYS A 115 4.28 14.17 -26.07
C LYS A 115 2.75 14.06 -26.01
N ILE A 116 2.08 15.16 -25.65
CA ILE A 116 0.66 15.36 -25.96
C ILE A 116 0.60 15.91 -27.38
N GLN A 117 -0.33 15.41 -28.19
CA GLN A 117 -0.67 15.90 -29.53
C GLN A 117 0.14 15.32 -30.71
N ASN A 118 0.00 14.03 -30.99
CA ASN A 118 -0.13 13.57 -32.39
C ASN A 118 -0.68 12.14 -32.48
N ASN A 119 -2.01 11.97 -32.48
CA ASN A 119 -2.68 10.86 -33.17
C ASN A 119 -4.19 11.11 -33.24
N SER A 120 -4.65 11.74 -34.32
CA SER A 120 -6.07 11.80 -34.68
C SER A 120 -6.16 11.84 -36.20
N ASN A 121 -5.87 10.71 -36.82
CA ASN A 121 -6.32 10.40 -38.17
C ASN A 121 -7.41 9.34 -38.02
N ASP A 122 -8.67 9.77 -38.02
CA ASP A 122 -9.79 8.94 -38.43
C ASP A 122 -10.47 9.71 -39.57
N ASP A 123 -10.12 9.30 -40.79
CA ASP A 123 -10.92 9.48 -41.97
C ASP A 123 -12.23 8.66 -41.83
N ASP A 124 -13.22 8.99 -42.65
CA ASP A 124 -14.48 8.27 -42.89
C ASP A 124 -15.65 8.55 -41.93
N ASP A 125 -16.52 9.51 -42.29
CA ASP A 125 -17.82 9.10 -42.82
C ASP A 125 -18.47 10.21 -43.67
N LYS A 126 -19.11 9.75 -44.73
CA LYS A 126 -19.73 10.47 -45.81
C LYS A 126 -21.14 10.91 -45.41
N GLY A 127 -21.62 11.97 -46.08
CA GLY A 127 -22.96 11.90 -46.66
C GLY A 127 -23.94 13.02 -46.33
N SER A 128 -24.31 13.73 -47.41
CA SER A 128 -25.64 14.29 -47.69
C SER A 128 -26.09 15.46 -46.80
N LYS A 129 -25.97 16.73 -47.26
CA LYS A 129 -26.88 17.40 -48.21
C LYS A 129 -28.35 17.02 -48.04
N GLY A 130 -29.13 18.02 -47.63
CA GLY A 130 -30.59 18.06 -47.50
C GLY A 130 -30.96 19.34 -46.79
#